data_AF-A0A524K0T6-F1
#
_entry.id   AF-A0A524K0T6-F1
#
_cell.length_a   1.000
_cell.length_b   1.000
_cell.length_c   1.000
_cell.angle_alpha   90.00
_cell.angle_beta   90.00
_cell.angle_gamma   90.00
#
_symmetry.space_group_name_H-M   'P 1'
#
loop_
_entity.id
_entity.type
_entity.pdbx_description
1 polymer ?
#
loop_
_entity_poly.entity_id
_entity_poly.type
_entity_poly.pdbx_seq_one_letter_code
_entity_poly.pdbx_strand_id
1 'polypeptide(L)'
;MKLKHLGIVLVMVCLTSFSCVTSSETDDNNDSNPPNFVKDACSGCTSEENIGNVTGIRFFSYVKNNGGSGKISMTIGAGDKSATKQFDVTAGTRYVFHASVPVEKSSTATFTYSAKFPGSPGYTDTHTISGYHHMGAPFDLQMNPK
;
A
#
# COMPACT_ATOMS: atom_id res chain seq x y z
N MET A 1 44.75 52.83 -1.44
CA MET A 1 45.66 51.92 -0.70
C MET A 1 45.04 51.56 0.65
N LYS A 2 44.55 50.33 0.81
CA LYS A 2 44.73 49.47 2.01
C LYS A 2 44.03 48.15 1.75
N LEU A 3 44.85 47.19 1.37
CA LEU A 3 44.58 45.77 1.23
C LEU A 3 44.36 45.18 2.63
N LYS A 4 43.27 44.43 2.82
CA LYS A 4 43.16 43.47 3.92
C LYS A 4 42.71 42.12 3.34
N HIS A 5 43.71 41.27 3.13
CA HIS A 5 43.53 39.82 3.08
C HIS A 5 43.19 39.32 4.48
N LEU A 6 42.18 38.47 4.62
CA LEU A 6 42.22 37.20 5.37
C LEU A 6 40.80 36.62 5.44
N GLY A 7 40.62 35.37 5.06
CA GLY A 7 39.32 34.71 5.20
C GLY A 7 39.28 33.32 4.58
N ILE A 8 40.11 32.44 5.13
CA ILE A 8 40.21 30.98 4.95
C ILE A 8 38.94 30.30 4.40
N VAL A 9 39.15 29.57 3.30
CA VAL A 9 38.26 28.54 2.77
C VAL A 9 38.10 27.42 3.80
N LEU A 10 36.85 27.11 4.18
CA LEU A 10 36.51 25.84 4.81
C LEU A 10 35.30 25.25 4.09
N VAL A 11 35.59 24.34 3.15
CA VAL A 11 34.60 23.47 2.53
C VAL A 11 34.21 22.43 3.56
N MET A 12 33.01 22.54 4.12
CA MET A 12 32.47 21.54 5.04
C MET A 12 31.61 20.56 4.26
N VAL A 13 32.23 19.47 3.81
CA VAL A 13 31.56 18.30 3.25
C VAL A 13 30.91 17.54 4.40
N CYS A 14 29.61 17.71 4.61
CA CYS A 14 28.85 16.79 5.45
C CYS A 14 28.52 15.53 4.64
N LEU A 15 29.46 14.58 4.65
CA LEU A 15 29.16 13.16 4.40
C LEU A 15 28.39 12.64 5.62
N THR A 16 27.06 12.66 5.58
CA THR A 16 26.28 11.82 6.49
C THR A 16 26.27 10.41 5.91
N SER A 17 27.07 9.57 6.54
CA SER A 17 27.12 8.13 6.40
C SER A 17 25.73 7.51 6.53
N PHE A 18 25.10 7.22 5.39
CA PHE A 18 24.21 6.08 5.35
C PHE A 18 25.09 4.85 5.51
N SER A 19 24.93 4.18 6.64
CA SER A 19 25.51 2.86 6.87
C SER A 19 25.03 1.94 5.75
N CYS A 20 25.89 1.74 4.75
CA CYS A 20 25.78 0.59 3.87
C CYS A 20 25.92 -0.63 4.77
N VAL A 21 24.80 -1.31 5.03
CA VAL A 21 24.83 -2.68 5.52
C VAL A 21 25.67 -3.45 4.50
N THR A 22 26.81 -3.93 4.97
CA THR A 22 27.65 -4.89 4.29
C THR A 22 26.80 -6.12 4.00
N SER A 23 26.55 -6.37 2.72
CA SER A 23 26.01 -7.63 2.24
C SER A 23 26.95 -8.74 2.73
N SER A 24 26.52 -9.51 3.72
CA SER A 24 27.07 -10.83 3.95
C SER A 24 26.55 -11.71 2.83
N GLU A 25 27.44 -12.00 1.89
CA GLU A 25 27.27 -13.04 0.87
C GLU A 25 26.96 -14.36 1.58
N THR A 26 25.75 -14.86 1.37
CA THR A 26 25.43 -16.26 1.55
C THR A 26 24.71 -16.66 0.28
N ASP A 27 25.41 -17.47 -0.51
CA ASP A 27 24.98 -18.06 -1.77
C ASP A 27 23.78 -18.99 -1.52
N ASP A 28 22.58 -18.43 -1.47
CA ASP A 28 21.35 -19.18 -1.66
C ASP A 28 20.75 -18.79 -3.01
N ASN A 29 21.10 -19.60 -4.01
CA ASN A 29 20.50 -19.66 -5.33
C ASN A 29 18.98 -19.91 -5.23
N ASN A 30 18.22 -18.85 -5.02
CA ASN A 30 16.81 -18.82 -5.36
C ASN A 30 16.42 -17.39 -5.75
N ASP A 31 16.75 -17.03 -6.99
CA ASP A 31 16.52 -15.72 -7.62
C ASP A 31 15.02 -15.46 -7.91
N SER A 32 14.16 -15.85 -6.97
CA SER A 32 12.75 -15.50 -6.97
C SER A 32 12.62 -14.14 -6.32
N ASN A 33 12.83 -13.08 -7.10
CA ASN A 33 12.54 -11.70 -6.69
C ASN A 33 11.17 -11.67 -5.96
N PRO A 34 11.05 -11.22 -4.71
CA PRO A 34 9.78 -11.26 -4.01
C PRO A 34 8.73 -10.38 -4.70
N PRO A 35 7.42 -10.64 -4.53
CA PRO A 35 6.38 -9.73 -5.03
C PRO A 35 6.58 -8.31 -4.49
N ASN A 36 6.47 -7.32 -5.37
CA ASN A 36 6.65 -5.91 -5.04
C ASN A 36 5.60 -5.06 -5.76
N PHE A 37 4.68 -4.49 -4.99
CA PHE A 37 3.54 -3.76 -5.54
C PHE A 37 3.76 -2.26 -5.53
N VAL A 38 3.39 -1.63 -6.65
CA VAL A 38 3.28 -0.18 -6.79
C VAL A 38 1.89 0.19 -7.28
N LYS A 39 1.47 1.43 -7.05
CA LYS A 39 0.24 1.99 -7.63
C LYS A 39 0.31 1.96 -9.16
N ASP A 40 -0.74 1.49 -9.82
CA ASP A 40 -0.83 1.41 -11.30
C ASP A 40 -1.86 2.38 -11.90
N ALA A 41 -3.05 2.53 -11.28
CA ALA A 41 -4.14 3.39 -11.77
C ALA A 41 -4.94 4.03 -10.62
N CYS A 42 -6.28 4.22 -10.77
CA CYS A 42 -7.15 4.82 -9.74
C CYS A 42 -6.83 4.23 -8.36
N SER A 43 -6.57 5.09 -7.39
CA SER A 43 -6.48 4.71 -5.97
C SER A 43 -7.70 5.33 -5.29
N GLY A 44 -8.53 4.55 -4.61
CA GLY A 44 -9.68 5.10 -3.89
C GLY A 44 -11.01 5.13 -4.60
N CYS A 45 -11.13 4.44 -5.74
CA CYS A 45 -12.41 4.27 -6.39
C CYS A 45 -13.33 3.47 -5.43
N THR A 46 -14.48 4.04 -5.08
CA THR A 46 -15.49 3.36 -4.24
C THR A 46 -16.82 3.26 -4.98
N SER A 47 -17.55 2.19 -4.71
CA SER A 47 -18.92 2.01 -5.20
C SER A 47 -19.79 1.54 -4.04
N GLU A 48 -20.96 2.16 -3.90
CA GLU A 48 -22.02 1.57 -3.10
C GLU A 48 -22.52 0.30 -3.80
N GLU A 49 -22.82 -0.72 -3.01
CA GLU A 49 -23.44 -1.96 -3.46
C GLU A 49 -24.44 -2.48 -2.42
N ASN A 50 -25.40 -3.28 -2.86
CA ASN A 50 -26.30 -4.00 -1.95
C ASN A 50 -25.71 -5.37 -1.64
N ILE A 51 -25.52 -5.66 -0.36
CA ILE A 51 -24.95 -6.91 0.13
C ILE A 51 -26.02 -7.64 0.93
N GLY A 52 -26.84 -8.40 0.22
CA GLY A 52 -28.07 -8.96 0.81
C GLY A 52 -29.01 -7.85 1.27
N ASN A 53 -29.21 -7.74 2.59
CA ASN A 53 -30.11 -6.76 3.20
C ASN A 53 -29.39 -5.51 3.76
N VAL A 54 -28.07 -5.40 3.61
CA VAL A 54 -27.30 -4.24 4.08
C VAL A 54 -26.66 -3.49 2.91
N THR A 55 -26.43 -2.19 3.08
CA THR A 55 -25.59 -1.42 2.17
C THR A 55 -24.13 -1.77 2.44
N GLY A 56 -23.34 -1.90 1.37
CA GLY A 56 -21.90 -2.00 1.48
C GLY A 56 -21.19 -0.98 0.61
N ILE A 57 -19.95 -0.69 0.98
CA ILE A 57 -19.04 0.10 0.15
C ILE A 57 -17.94 -0.84 -0.31
N ARG A 58 -17.82 -0.97 -1.63
CA ARG A 58 -16.73 -1.69 -2.29
C ARG A 58 -15.58 -0.73 -2.55
N PHE A 59 -14.38 -1.11 -2.14
CA PHE A 59 -13.13 -0.39 -2.41
C PHE A 59 -12.39 -1.05 -3.56
N PHE A 60 -11.72 -0.24 -4.38
CA PHE A 60 -10.87 -0.72 -5.45
C PHE A 60 -9.47 -0.11 -5.38
N SER A 61 -8.45 -0.96 -5.43
CA SER A 61 -7.04 -0.56 -5.51
C SER A 61 -6.39 -1.20 -6.74
N TYR A 62 -5.88 -0.37 -7.64
CA TYR A 62 -5.22 -0.82 -8.87
C TYR A 62 -3.71 -0.79 -8.69
N VAL A 63 -3.08 -1.97 -8.74
CA VAL A 63 -1.66 -2.15 -8.43
C VAL A 63 -0.93 -2.94 -9.50
N LYS A 64 0.37 -2.73 -9.63
CA LYS A 64 1.24 -3.52 -10.51
C LYS A 64 2.29 -4.23 -9.68
N ASN A 65 2.43 -5.55 -9.88
CA ASN A 65 3.52 -6.32 -9.32
C ASN A 65 4.77 -6.17 -10.21
N ASN A 66 5.75 -5.37 -9.76
CA ASN A 66 7.05 -5.25 -10.42
C ASN A 66 8.09 -6.24 -9.88
N GLY A 67 7.73 -7.01 -8.85
CA GLY A 67 8.54 -8.10 -8.29
C GLY A 67 8.29 -9.43 -9.00
N GLY A 68 8.66 -10.53 -8.34
CA GLY A 68 8.39 -11.88 -8.85
C GLY A 68 7.02 -12.43 -8.45
N SER A 69 6.83 -13.72 -8.73
CA SER A 69 5.58 -14.45 -8.47
C SER A 69 5.58 -15.09 -7.07
N GLY A 70 4.40 -15.38 -6.53
CA GLY A 70 4.29 -16.13 -5.27
C GLY A 70 2.98 -15.90 -4.53
N LYS A 71 2.95 -16.32 -3.27
CA LYS A 71 1.82 -16.07 -2.35
C LYS A 71 2.07 -14.80 -1.55
N ILE A 72 1.08 -13.92 -1.51
CA ILE A 72 1.10 -12.72 -0.66
C ILE A 72 -0.06 -12.74 0.33
N SER A 73 0.17 -12.23 1.53
CA SER A 73 -0.89 -11.96 2.50
C SER A 73 -1.27 -10.48 2.46
N MET A 74 -2.52 -10.20 2.14
CA MET A 74 -3.05 -8.84 2.05
C MET A 74 -3.98 -8.58 3.23
N THR A 75 -3.74 -7.49 3.95
CA THR A 75 -4.62 -7.00 5.01
C THR A 75 -5.26 -5.71 4.57
N ILE A 76 -6.59 -5.65 4.74
CA ILE A 76 -7.37 -4.41 4.61
C ILE A 76 -8.03 -4.09 5.95
N GLY A 77 -7.89 -2.85 6.39
CA GLY A 77 -8.60 -2.29 7.54
C GLY A 77 -9.76 -1.40 7.11
N ALA A 78 -10.78 -1.30 7.94
CA ALA A 78 -11.86 -0.31 7.90
C ALA A 78 -12.18 0.14 9.33
N GLY A 79 -11.80 1.37 9.67
CA GLY A 79 -11.87 1.86 11.05
C GLY A 79 -11.05 0.99 12.00
N ASP A 80 -11.70 0.42 13.01
CA ASP A 80 -11.12 -0.48 14.01
C ASP A 80 -11.17 -1.97 13.60
N LYS A 81 -11.72 -2.30 12.43
CA LYS A 81 -11.85 -3.68 11.94
C LYS A 81 -10.89 -3.96 10.81
N SER A 82 -10.54 -5.23 10.62
CA SER A 82 -9.68 -5.66 9.51
C SER A 82 -9.97 -7.08 9.06
N ALA A 83 -9.54 -7.40 7.85
CA ALA A 83 -9.55 -8.74 7.29
C ALA A 83 -8.26 -9.00 6.52
N THR A 84 -7.83 -10.26 6.52
CA THR A 84 -6.62 -10.71 5.82
C THR A 84 -6.95 -11.90 4.94
N LYS A 85 -6.38 -11.92 3.73
CA LYS A 85 -6.49 -13.06 2.81
C LYS A 85 -5.18 -13.26 2.05
N GLN A 86 -4.89 -14.51 1.72
CA GLN A 86 -3.75 -14.86 0.88
C GLN A 86 -4.15 -14.88 -0.61
N PHE A 87 -3.28 -14.37 -1.46
CA PHE A 87 -3.45 -14.34 -2.92
C PHE A 87 -2.21 -14.89 -3.62
N ASP A 88 -2.42 -15.62 -4.70
CA ASP A 88 -1.37 -15.99 -5.64
C ASP A 88 -1.19 -14.86 -6.66
N VAL A 89 0.05 -14.43 -6.86
CA VAL A 89 0.41 -13.34 -7.76
C VAL A 89 1.54 -13.74 -8.70
N THR A 90 1.57 -13.09 -9.86
CA THR A 90 2.47 -13.35 -10.97
C THR A 90 3.32 -12.11 -11.22
N ALA A 91 4.58 -12.33 -11.55
CA ALA A 91 5.53 -11.28 -11.91
C ALA A 91 4.99 -10.41 -13.06
N GLY A 92 5.27 -9.10 -13.01
CA GLY A 92 4.91 -8.14 -14.07
C GLY A 92 3.41 -7.90 -14.28
N THR A 93 2.53 -8.52 -13.48
CA THR A 93 1.09 -8.51 -13.69
C THR A 93 0.43 -7.32 -12.98
N ARG A 94 -0.59 -6.73 -13.64
CA ARG A 94 -1.47 -5.73 -13.05
C ARG A 94 -2.65 -6.40 -12.38
N TYR A 95 -3.05 -5.89 -11.24
CA TYR A 95 -4.14 -6.43 -10.45
C TYR A 95 -5.14 -5.35 -10.07
N VAL A 96 -6.40 -5.76 -9.98
CA VAL A 96 -7.44 -5.03 -9.26
C VAL A 96 -7.69 -5.79 -7.97
N PHE A 97 -7.31 -5.18 -6.85
CA PHE A 97 -7.73 -5.62 -5.53
C PHE A 97 -9.07 -4.95 -5.20
N HIS A 98 -9.99 -5.71 -4.63
CA HIS A 98 -11.20 -5.15 -4.05
C HIS A 98 -11.59 -5.87 -2.76
N ALA A 99 -12.35 -5.15 -1.93
CA ALA A 99 -13.03 -5.67 -0.76
C ALA A 99 -14.27 -4.83 -0.48
N SER A 100 -15.21 -5.39 0.25
CA SER A 100 -16.46 -4.75 0.62
C SER A 100 -16.52 -4.57 2.14
N VAL A 101 -17.08 -3.47 2.62
CA VAL A 101 -17.37 -3.25 4.04
C VAL A 101 -18.86 -3.01 4.20
N PRO A 102 -19.54 -3.69 5.13
CA PRO A 102 -20.94 -3.40 5.41
C PRO A 102 -21.01 -2.05 6.13
N VAL A 103 -21.94 -1.20 5.73
CA VAL A 103 -22.07 0.17 6.26
C VAL A 103 -23.52 0.51 6.60
N GLU A 104 -23.67 1.49 7.47
CA GLU A 104 -24.92 2.18 7.75
C GLU A 104 -24.78 3.66 7.40
N LYS A 105 -25.79 4.25 6.74
CA LYS A 105 -25.78 5.68 6.40
C LYS A 105 -25.83 6.52 7.67
N SER A 106 -24.92 7.48 7.78
CA SER A 106 -24.88 8.43 8.90
C SER A 106 -24.24 9.74 8.45
N SER A 107 -24.99 10.84 8.53
CA SER A 107 -24.56 12.15 8.01
C SER A 107 -23.34 12.73 8.73
N THR A 108 -22.96 12.20 9.89
CA THR A 108 -21.83 12.67 10.70
C THR A 108 -20.69 11.67 10.80
N ALA A 109 -20.90 10.42 10.40
CA ALA A 109 -19.89 9.38 10.52
C ALA A 109 -18.87 9.47 9.39
N THR A 110 -17.65 9.03 9.71
CA THR A 110 -16.56 8.89 8.76
C THR A 110 -15.71 7.71 9.19
N PHE A 111 -15.27 6.91 8.22
CA PHE A 111 -14.31 5.82 8.47
C PHE A 111 -13.23 5.80 7.39
N THR A 112 -12.07 5.23 7.73
CA THR A 112 -10.94 5.10 6.81
C THR A 112 -10.75 3.63 6.47
N TYR A 113 -10.61 3.32 5.18
CA TYR A 113 -10.09 2.02 4.74
C TYR A 113 -8.60 2.13 4.45
N SER A 114 -7.84 1.05 4.69
CA SER A 114 -6.42 0.99 4.36
C SER A 114 -6.01 -0.42 3.91
N ALA A 115 -5.50 -0.55 2.69
CA ALA A 115 -4.99 -1.81 2.13
C ALA A 115 -3.46 -1.72 1.95
N LYS A 116 -2.71 -2.61 2.61
CA LYS A 116 -1.24 -2.63 2.55
C LYS A 116 -0.75 -3.75 1.65
N PHE A 117 -0.07 -3.38 0.56
CA PHE A 117 0.55 -4.28 -0.39
C PHE A 117 2.03 -4.49 -0.06
N PRO A 118 2.54 -5.73 -0.12
CA PRO A 118 3.94 -6.03 0.21
C PRO A 118 4.91 -5.47 -0.83
N GLY A 119 6.17 -5.29 -0.41
CA GLY A 119 7.25 -4.82 -1.26
C GLY A 119 8.08 -3.69 -0.64
N SER A 120 9.14 -3.26 -1.33
CA SER A 120 9.94 -2.07 -1.01
C SER A 120 9.91 -1.11 -2.22
N PRO A 121 9.41 0.14 -2.06
CA PRO A 121 8.91 0.74 -0.81
C PRO A 121 7.55 0.17 -0.35
N GLY A 122 6.93 -0.71 -1.14
CA GLY A 122 5.57 -1.19 -0.92
C GLY A 122 4.55 -0.10 -1.27
N TYR A 123 3.27 -0.47 -1.25
CA TYR A 123 2.19 0.46 -1.53
C TYR A 123 1.11 0.30 -0.47
N THR A 124 0.61 1.42 0.06
CA THR A 124 -0.54 1.43 0.96
C THR A 124 -1.61 2.32 0.35
N ASP A 125 -2.79 1.77 0.11
CA ASP A 125 -3.94 2.50 -0.38
C ASP A 125 -4.86 2.87 0.78
N THR A 126 -5.01 4.17 1.06
CA THR A 126 -5.76 4.65 2.23
C THR A 126 -6.72 5.74 1.81
N HIS A 127 -8.01 5.57 2.13
CA HIS A 127 -9.03 6.58 1.86
C HIS A 127 -10.06 6.68 2.97
N THR A 128 -10.52 7.92 3.18
CA THR A 128 -11.51 8.27 4.18
C THR A 128 -12.86 8.51 3.50
N ILE A 129 -13.89 7.85 4.01
CA ILE A 129 -15.26 7.88 3.51
C ILE A 129 -16.16 8.51 4.55
N SER A 130 -16.88 9.56 4.17
CA SER A 130 -17.84 10.27 5.02
C SER A 130 -19.28 9.89 4.65
N GLY A 131 -20.21 10.09 5.58
CA GLY A 131 -21.63 9.77 5.37
C GLY A 131 -22.01 8.35 5.76
N TYR A 132 -21.05 7.59 6.33
CA TYR A 132 -21.20 6.17 6.62
C TYR A 132 -20.51 5.76 7.92
N HIS A 133 -21.15 4.88 8.67
CA HIS A 133 -20.56 4.12 9.76
C HIS A 133 -20.24 2.71 9.26
N HIS A 134 -19.02 2.20 9.49
CA HIS A 134 -18.71 0.80 9.19
C HIS A 134 -19.38 -0.11 10.22
N MET A 135 -20.05 -1.16 9.76
CA MET A 135 -20.83 -2.08 10.60
C MET A 135 -20.09 -3.40 10.86
N GLY A 136 -18.94 -3.60 10.23
CA GLY A 136 -18.17 -4.83 10.32
C GLY A 136 -16.81 -4.74 9.65
N ALA A 137 -16.09 -5.87 9.68
CA ALA A 137 -14.83 -6.01 8.99
C ALA A 137 -15.02 -6.04 7.46
N PRO A 138 -13.97 -5.68 6.70
CA PRO A 138 -13.95 -5.95 5.27
C PRO A 138 -14.16 -7.44 4.95
N PHE A 139 -14.80 -7.73 3.83
CA PHE A 139 -15.04 -9.08 3.32
C PHE A 139 -15.01 -9.08 1.79
N ASP A 140 -15.27 -10.24 1.18
CA ASP A 140 -15.18 -10.42 -0.29
C ASP A 140 -13.83 -9.93 -0.85
N LEU A 141 -12.75 -10.21 -0.11
CA LEU A 141 -11.40 -9.85 -0.54
C LEU A 141 -11.07 -10.65 -1.80
N GLN A 142 -10.85 -9.94 -2.91
CA GLN A 142 -10.42 -10.53 -4.17
C GLN A 142 -9.27 -9.74 -4.78
N MET A 143 -8.46 -10.43 -5.57
CA MET A 143 -7.36 -9.85 -6.32
C MET A 143 -7.32 -10.53 -7.68
N ASN A 144 -7.71 -9.79 -8.71
CA ASN A 144 -7.88 -10.34 -10.05
C ASN A 144 -6.90 -9.66 -11.01
N PRO A 145 -6.24 -10.41 -11.92
CA PRO A 145 -5.46 -9.82 -12.99
C PRO A 145 -6.29 -8.84 -13.84
N LYS A 146 -5.67 -7.76 -14.32
CA LYS A 146 -6.26 -6.75 -15.20
C LYS A 146 -5.74 -6.88 -16.63
#